data_AF-A0A838G7Q1-F1
#
_entry.id   AF-A0A838G7Q1-F1
#
_cell.length_a   1.000
_cell.length_b   1.000
_cell.length_c   1.000
_cell.angle_alpha   90.00
_cell.angle_beta   90.00
_cell.angle_gamma   90.00
#
_symmetry.space_group_name_H-M   'P 1'
#
loop_
_entity.id
_entity.type
_entity.pdbx_description
1 polymer ?
#
loop_
_entity_poly.entity_id
_entity_poly.type
_entity_poly.pdbx_seq_one_letter_code
_entity_poly.pdbx_strand_id
1 'polypeptide(L)' 'MGRTGVDGFLVDVGWGTYGFKAGPVAGETMAECVATGRTPDLISSFGLDRFAQGRLVGEKGAAAVGH' A
#
# COMPACT_ATOMS: atom_id res chain seq x y z
N MET A 1 -0.20 0.29 -2.80
CA MET A 1 -1.50 -0.26 -2.39
C MET A 1 -2.62 0.62 -2.94
N GLY A 2 -3.73 0.02 -3.35
CA GLY A 2 -4.91 0.74 -3.84
C GLY A 2 -5.11 0.65 -5.35
N ARG A 3 -5.82 1.61 -5.92
CA ARG A 3 -6.22 1.64 -7.32
C ARG A 3 -5.02 1.76 -8.26
N THR A 4 -5.16 1.14 -9.43
CA THR A 4 -4.24 1.34 -10.55
C THR A 4 -4.84 2.29 -11.59
N GLY A 5 -4.14 2.51 -12.70
CA GLY A 5 -4.70 3.22 -13.87
C GLY A 5 -5.70 2.39 -14.69
N VAL A 6 -5.96 1.13 -14.31
CA VAL A 6 -6.97 0.27 -14.93
C VAL A 6 -8.19 0.17 -14.01
N ASP A 7 -9.36 0.50 -14.54
CA ASP A 7 -10.61 0.48 -13.78
C ASP A 7 -10.92 -0.93 -13.23
N GLY A 8 -11.32 -0.97 -11.95
CA GLY A 8 -11.59 -2.22 -11.25
C GLY A 8 -10.35 -3.05 -10.90
N PHE A 9 -9.14 -2.60 -11.25
CA PHE A 9 -7.90 -3.29 -10.92
C PHE A 9 -7.16 -2.58 -9.78
N LEU A 10 -7.06 -3.27 -8.65
CA LEU A 10 -6.39 -2.79 -7.44
C LEU A 10 -5.24 -3.73 -7.08
N VAL A 11 -4.21 -3.16 -6.45
CA VAL A 11 -3.02 -3.92 -6.04
C VAL A 11 -2.71 -3.71 -4.57
N ASP A 12 -2.40 -4.80 -3.88
CA ASP A 12 -1.73 -4.81 -2.59
C ASP A 12 -0.43 -5.59 -2.72
N VAL A 13 0.68 -4.86 -2.92
CA VAL A 13 1.98 -5.41 -3.31
C VAL A 13 3.10 -4.56 -2.73
N GLY A 14 4.32 -5.09 -2.73
CA GLY A 14 5.52 -4.36 -2.31
C GLY A 14 5.79 -4.40 -0.80
N TRP A 15 5.13 -5.30 -0.06
CA TRP A 15 5.37 -5.51 1.37
C TRP A 15 6.75 -6.09 1.71
N GLY A 16 7.42 -6.72 0.74
CA GLY A 16 8.72 -7.35 0.96
C GLY A 16 8.68 -8.33 2.14
N THR A 17 9.53 -8.09 3.14
CA THR A 17 9.69 -8.96 4.32
C THR A 17 8.67 -8.71 5.44
N TYR A 18 7.89 -7.62 5.40
CA TYR A 18 7.02 -7.20 6.52
C TYR A 18 5.54 -7.52 6.34
N GLY A 19 5.16 -8.17 5.24
CA GLY A 19 3.74 -8.41 4.92
C GLY A 19 2.97 -9.18 5.98
N PHE A 20 3.62 -10.05 6.77
CA PHE A 20 2.92 -10.90 7.75
C PHE A 20 2.24 -10.09 8.86
N LYS A 21 2.96 -9.14 9.48
CA LYS A 21 2.38 -8.31 10.55
C LYS A 21 1.32 -7.34 10.00
N ALA A 22 1.47 -6.91 8.76
CA ALA A 22 0.60 -5.94 8.12
C ALA A 22 -0.67 -6.55 7.51
N GLY A 23 -0.70 -7.88 7.32
CA GLY A 23 -1.79 -8.59 6.64
C GLY A 23 -3.20 -8.22 7.12
N PRO A 24 -3.49 -8.21 8.44
CA PRO A 24 -4.84 -7.88 8.93
C PRO A 24 -5.30 -6.48 8.50
N VAL A 25 -4.46 -5.46 8.74
CA VAL A 25 -4.82 -4.06 8.43
C VAL A 25 -4.78 -3.77 6.93
N ALA A 26 -3.90 -4.43 6.19
CA ALA A 26 -3.85 -4.34 4.73
C ALA A 26 -5.14 -4.90 4.11
N GLY A 27 -5.61 -6.05 4.60
CA GLY A 27 -6.87 -6.65 4.16
C GLY A 27 -8.09 -5.77 4.45
N GLU A 28 -8.20 -5.25 5.67
CA GLU A 28 -9.31 -4.37 6.07
C GLU A 28 -9.37 -3.09 5.25
N THR A 29 -8.23 -2.40 5.10
CA THR A 29 -8.16 -1.15 4.32
C THR A 29 -8.35 -1.38 2.82
N MET A 30 -7.88 -2.50 2.27
CA MET A 30 -8.18 -2.86 0.88
C MET A 30 -9.66 -3.18 0.69
N ALA A 31 -10.31 -3.85 1.65
CA ALA A 31 -11.75 -4.12 1.60
C ALA A 31 -12.56 -2.81 1.60
N GLU A 32 -12.20 -1.84 2.46
CA GLU A 32 -12.82 -0.50 2.45
C GLU A 32 -12.59 0.21 1.10
N CYS A 33 -11.38 0.11 0.55
CA CYS A 33 -11.04 0.71 -0.74
C CYS A 33 -11.90 0.15 -1.88
N VAL A 34 -12.14 -1.15 -1.89
CA VAL A 34 -13.03 -1.82 -2.84
C VAL A 34 -14.49 -1.40 -2.63
N ALA A 35 -14.97 -1.43 -1.39
CA ALA A 35 -16.38 -1.20 -1.07
C ALA A 35 -16.82 0.26 -1.32
N THR A 36 -15.95 1.22 -0.98
CA THR A 36 -16.27 2.66 -1.08
C THR A 36 -15.78 3.29 -2.37
N GLY A 37 -14.87 2.62 -3.06
CA GLY A 37 -14.16 3.16 -4.22
C GLY A 37 -13.18 4.29 -3.88
N ARG A 38 -13.00 4.66 -2.61
CA ARG A 38 -12.06 5.70 -2.14
C ARG A 38 -10.86 5.04 -1.47
N THR A 39 -9.68 5.62 -1.62
CA THR A 39 -8.50 5.13 -0.88
C THR A 39 -8.60 5.56 0.59
N PRO A 40 -8.58 4.63 1.56
CA PRO A 40 -8.60 4.99 2.98
C PRO A 40 -7.35 5.77 3.40
N ASP A 41 -7.52 6.68 4.35
CA ASP A 41 -6.46 7.58 4.80
C ASP A 41 -5.22 6.83 5.28
N LEU A 42 -5.42 5.71 5.98
CA LEU A 42 -4.34 4.87 6.52
C LEU A 42 -3.39 4.34 5.44
N ILE A 43 -3.89 4.13 4.21
CA ILE A 43 -3.10 3.61 3.10
C ILE A 43 -2.81 4.62 1.99
N SER A 44 -3.26 5.86 2.15
CA SER A 44 -3.14 6.93 1.15
C SER A 44 -1.69 7.20 0.70
N SER A 45 -0.74 7.11 1.62
CA SER A 45 0.70 7.29 1.34
C SER A 45 1.33 6.15 0.53
N PHE A 46 0.66 5.00 0.40
CA PHE A 46 1.19 3.83 -0.29
C PHE A 46 0.73 3.71 -1.76
N GLY A 47 0.06 4.73 -2.30
CA GLY A 47 -0.37 4.79 -3.71
C GLY A 47 0.79 4.67 -4.71
N LEU A 48 0.51 4.22 -5.93
CA LEU A 48 1.54 4.03 -6.98
C LEU A 48 2.16 5.35 -7.45
N ASP A 49 1.38 6.43 -7.42
CA ASP A 49 1.79 7.78 -7.79
C ASP A 49 2.92 8.34 -6.90
N ARG A 50 3.11 7.77 -5.70
CA ARG A 50 4.19 8.14 -4.77
C ARG A 50 5.59 8.04 -5.39
N PHE A 51 5.77 7.14 -6.35
CA PHE A 51 7.05 6.99 -7.07
C PHE A 51 7.24 8.10 -8.10
N ALA A 52 6.20 8.39 -8.89
CA ALA A 52 6.24 9.43 -9.91
C ALA A 52 6.41 10.84 -9.30
N GLN A 53 5.86 11.04 -8.10
CA GLN A 53 5.82 12.33 -7.42
C GLN A 53 6.88 12.46 -6.30
N GLY A 54 7.79 11.49 -6.18
CA GLY A 54 8.91 11.55 -5.22
C GLY A 54 8.53 11.43 -3.73
N ARG A 55 7.27 11.10 -3.39
CA ARG A 55 6.82 10.85 -2.00
C ARG A 55 7.14 9.44 -1.53
N LEU A 56 8.42 9.07 -1.57
CA LEU A 56 8.85 7.75 -1.11
C LEU A 56 8.62 7.62 0.40
N VAL A 57 7.99 6.52 0.83
CA VAL A 57 7.87 6.15 2.24
C VAL A 57 9.10 5.33 2.60
N GLY A 58 10.01 5.92 3.37
CA GLY A 58 11.32 5.34 3.66
C GLY A 58 11.30 4.48 4.92
N GLU A 59 11.35 3.16 4.76
CA GLU A 59 11.39 2.20 5.89
C GLU A 59 12.74 1.48 6.03
N LYS A 60 13.78 1.88 5.27
CA LYS A 60 15.06 1.13 5.21
C LYS A 60 15.68 0.83 6.59
N GLY A 61 15.52 1.71 7.58
CA GLY A 61 16.01 1.51 8.95
C GLY A 61 15.09 0.63 9.81
N ALA A 62 13.77 0.73 9.65
CA ALA A 62 12.79 -0.10 10.35
C ALA A 62 12.69 -1.52 9.74
N ALA A 63 13.17 -1.65 8.50
CA ALA A 63 13.09 -2.86 7.74
C ALA A 63 14.07 -3.95 8.19
N ALA A 64 14.89 -3.81 9.25
CA ALA A 64 15.63 -4.85 9.99
C ALA A 64 16.08 -6.15 9.26
N VAL A 65 16.35 -6.07 7.96
CA VAL A 65 16.88 -7.11 7.06
C VAL A 65 17.82 -6.41 6.09
N GLY A 66 18.98 -7.01 5.84
CA GLY A 66 19.88 -6.53 4.79
C GLY A 66 19.22 -6.65 3.42
N HIS A 67 19.22 -5.57 2.65
CA HIS A 67 18.68 -5.48 1.28
C HIS A 67 19.54 -4.56 0.43
#